data_AF-A0A351AC59-F1
#
_entry.id   AF-A0A351AC59-F1
#
_cell.length_a   1.000
_cell.length_b   1.000
_cell.length_c   1.000
_cell.angle_alpha   90.00
_cell.angle_beta   90.00
_cell.angle_gamma   90.00
#
_symmetry.space_group_name_H-M   'P 1'
#
loop_
_entity.id
_entity.type
_entity.pdbx_description
1 polymer ?
#
loop_
_entity_poly.entity_id
_entity_poly.type
_entity_poly.pdbx_seq_one_letter_code
_entity_poly.pdbx_strand_id
1 'polypeptide(L)' 'EVRAITGLGLKEAKDLVDGAPKPVKEGVGKAEADDLKAKLEEAGAKVEIK' A
#
# COMPACT_ATOMS: atom_id res chain seq x y z
N GLU A 1 -2.05 -6.74 -4.19
CA GLU A 1 -2.52 -6.06 -2.95
C GLU A 1 -2.84 -4.58 -3.12
N VAL A 2 -1.94 -3.75 -3.64
CA VAL A 2 -2.09 -2.26 -3.67
C VAL A 2 -3.41 -1.79 -4.25
N ARG A 3 -3.83 -2.33 -5.40
CA ARG A 3 -5.13 -2.04 -6.02
C ARG A 3 -6.34 -2.32 -5.11
N ALA A 4 -6.30 -3.40 -4.32
CA ALA A 4 -7.40 -3.74 -3.42
C ALA A 4 -7.47 -2.79 -2.21
N ILE A 5 -6.34 -2.25 -1.79
CA ILE A 5 -6.20 -1.34 -0.64
C ILE A 5 -6.64 0.09 -1.01
N THR A 6 -6.27 0.53 -2.21
CA THR A 6 -6.50 1.90 -2.69
C THR A 6 -7.75 2.04 -3.54
N GLY A 7 -8.31 0.93 -4.06
CA GLY A 7 -9.44 0.95 -5.00
C GLY A 7 -9.08 1.49 -6.38
N LEU A 8 -7.80 1.74 -6.66
CA LEU A 8 -7.32 2.29 -7.93
C LEU A 8 -7.36 1.24 -9.05
N GLY A 9 -7.52 1.69 -10.30
CA GLY A 9 -7.40 0.84 -11.48
C GLY A 9 -6.01 0.22 -11.60
N LEU A 10 -5.88 -0.86 -12.40
CA LEU A 10 -4.61 -1.59 -12.54
C LEU A 10 -3.42 -0.69 -12.95
N LYS A 11 -3.69 0.29 -13.82
CA LYS A 11 -2.70 1.28 -14.26
C LYS A 11 -2.29 2.22 -13.12
N GLU A 12 -3.27 2.80 -12.44
CA GLU A 12 -3.02 3.76 -11.36
C GLU A 12 -2.34 3.10 -10.15
N ALA A 13 -2.70 1.85 -9.83
CA ALA A 13 -2.03 1.07 -8.81
C ALA A 13 -0.58 0.76 -9.19
N LYS A 14 -0.30 0.50 -10.47
CA LYS A 14 1.07 0.33 -10.98
C LYS A 14 1.86 1.64 -10.90
N ASP A 15 1.29 2.76 -11.33
CA ASP A 15 1.91 4.08 -11.27
C ASP A 15 2.15 4.56 -9.81
N LEU A 16 1.34 4.08 -8.85
CA LEU A 16 1.53 4.34 -7.42
C LEU A 16 2.75 3.61 -6.87
N VAL A 17 2.92 2.32 -7.23
CA VAL A 17 4.05 1.49 -6.78
C VAL A 17 5.35 1.88 -7.47
N ASP A 18 5.31 2.08 -8.79
CA ASP A 18 6.48 2.51 -9.58
C ASP A 18 6.91 3.95 -9.19
N GLY A 19 5.96 4.76 -8.71
CA GLY A 19 6.19 6.13 -8.26
C GLY A 19 6.58 6.26 -6.79
N ALA A 20 6.97 5.19 -6.10
CA ALA A 20 7.40 5.25 -4.70
C ALA A 20 8.58 6.22 -4.51
N PRO A 21 8.65 6.95 -3.37
CA PRO A 21 7.79 6.85 -2.19
C PRO A 21 6.48 7.66 -2.33
N LYS A 22 5.32 6.99 -2.30
CA LYS A 22 3.98 7.59 -2.25
C LYS A 22 3.14 6.93 -1.15
N PRO A 23 2.28 7.68 -0.45
CA PRO A 23 1.38 7.11 0.55
C PRO A 23 0.33 6.19 -0.11
N VAL A 24 0.19 4.98 0.41
CA VAL A 24 -0.81 4.00 -0.05
C VAL A 24 -2.12 4.15 0.71
N LYS A 25 -2.05 4.51 1.99
CA LYS A 25 -3.19 4.76 2.87
C LYS A 25 -2.74 5.68 3.99
N GLU A 26 -3.54 6.68 4.35
CA GLU A 26 -3.24 7.66 5.40
C GLU A 26 -4.34 7.65 6.46
N GLY A 27 -3.99 7.93 7.72
CA GLY A 27 -4.95 8.02 8.82
C GLY A 27 -5.55 6.68 9.26
N VAL A 28 -4.90 5.56 8.95
CA VAL A 28 -5.30 4.24 9.44
C VAL A 28 -4.83 4.01 10.88
N GLY A 29 -5.62 3.25 11.64
CA GLY A 29 -5.22 2.83 12.97
C GLY A 29 -3.99 1.91 12.92
N LYS A 30 -3.24 1.82 14.02
CA LYS A 30 -2.00 1.02 14.08
C LYS A 30 -2.21 -0.44 13.67
N ALA A 31 -3.30 -1.07 14.11
CA ALA A 31 -3.66 -2.44 13.74
C ALA A 31 -3.89 -2.59 12.22
N GLU A 32 -4.59 -1.64 11.60
CA GLU A 32 -4.84 -1.65 10.16
C GLU A 32 -3.56 -1.34 9.37
N ALA A 33 -2.68 -0.47 9.88
CA ALA A 33 -1.38 -0.20 9.28
C ALA A 33 -0.48 -1.46 9.27
N ASP A 34 -0.45 -2.21 10.37
CA ASP A 34 0.31 -3.44 10.49
C ASP A 34 -0.25 -4.54 9.56
N ASP A 35 -1.58 -4.69 9.47
CA ASP A 35 -2.23 -5.62 8.54
C ASP A 35 -1.96 -5.29 7.07
N LEU A 36 -2.01 -4.00 6.71
CA LEU A 36 -1.70 -3.54 5.36
C LEU A 36 -0.23 -3.75 5.02
N LYS A 37 0.67 -3.49 5.97
CA LYS A 37 2.09 -3.74 5.83
C LYS A 37 2.36 -5.22 5.57
N ALA A 38 1.80 -6.12 6.38
CA ALA A 38 1.98 -7.57 6.20
C ALA A 38 1.52 -8.04 4.81
N LYS A 39 0.32 -7.65 4.39
CA LYS A 39 -0.23 -8.01 3.07
C LYS A 39 0.64 -7.48 1.92
N LEU A 40 1.14 -6.25 2.05
CA LEU A 40 2.02 -5.65 1.03
C LEU A 40 3.41 -6.30 1.01
N GLU A 41 3.96 -6.67 2.16
CA GLU A 41 5.25 -7.38 2.28
C GLU A 41 5.17 -8.82 1.74
N GLU A 42 4.06 -9.54 1.98
CA GLU A 42 3.80 -10.85 1.36
C GLU A 42 3.73 -10.77 -0.17
N ALA A 43 3.23 -9.65 -0.70
CA ALA A 43 3.21 -9.37 -2.13
C ALA A 43 4.56 -8.86 -2.68
N GLY A 44 5.61 -8.79 -1.84
CA GLY A 44 6.96 -8.36 -2.23
C GLY A 44 7.19 -6.85 -2.24
N ALA A 45 6.29 -6.06 -1.65
CA ALA A 45 6.46 -4.61 -1.50
C ALA A 45 7.02 -4.25 -0.12
N LYS A 46 7.82 -3.19 -0.04
CA LYS A 46 8.35 -2.70 1.25
C LYS A 46 7.50 -1.52 1.73
N VAL A 47 6.92 -1.62 2.93
CA VAL A 47 6.05 -0.58 3.50
C VAL A 47 6.71 0.08 4.71
N GLU A 48 6.72 1.40 4.71
CA GLU A 48 7.16 2.24 5.83
C GLU A 48 5.92 2.88 6.47
N ILE A 49 5.70 2.61 7.76
CA ILE A 49 4.64 3.25 8.56
C ILE A 49 5.26 4.50 9.20
N LYS A 50 4.70 5.67 8.89
CA LYS A 50 5.07 6.96 9.50
C LYS A 50 3.98 7.47 10.42
#